data_AF-A0A812UPV0-F1
#
_entry.id   AF-A0A812UPV0-F1
#
_cell.length_a   1.000
_cell.length_b   1.000
_cell.length_c   1.000
_cell.angle_alpha   90.00
_cell.angle_beta   90.00
_cell.angle_gamma   90.00
#
_symmetry.space_group_name_H-M   'P 1'
#
loop_
_entity.id
_entity.type
_entity.pdbx_description
1 polymer ?
#
loop_
_entity_poly.entity_id
_entity_poly.type
_entity_poly.pdbx_seq_one_letter_code
_entity_poly.pdbx_strand_id
1 'polypeptide(L)'
;MRPEERMTLRAVRDEMRLRKTGIARFNKRWRSWAQNRVRQFRLPLPVTLTSDTALMDANYITACVQKAAALRKHDVKLWFGYSKRILELREELQPDQLGYIMWGYGKSSFLDASFYREILPTIKEQVPNFQSHALMSLMWCLKRIRWHDGRLNRAAAQHALDSVEALRPSDFIKVTNALAQLGLRDPGLREALSRVAVPKLEETFAQQFRDAVNPVTIGRLWNDEVTAYLLERFRKIFITARPMHLLKAYESAVVCRIQRPQVWRMLSKDSKSFYVRLSQRHIADKGKEPSQLHWDVSRLLADLGEAHRNSFRWGPLYIDIGLEQIEVDERRRCVMVDGPSSFFYCGALGT
;
A
#
# COMPACT_ATOMS: atom_id res chain seq x y z
N MET A 1 19.06 6.27 50.10
CA MET A 1 18.45 5.93 48.80
C MET A 1 18.86 4.51 48.46
N ARG A 2 17.89 3.60 48.32
CA ARG A 2 18.15 2.19 48.03
C ARG A 2 18.82 2.03 46.65
N PRO A 3 19.65 1.01 46.42
CA PRO A 3 20.30 0.78 45.13
C PRO A 3 19.32 0.77 43.95
N GLU A 4 18.14 0.18 44.14
CA GLU A 4 17.05 0.10 43.16
C GLU A 4 16.45 1.48 42.83
N GLU A 5 16.24 2.33 43.85
CA GLU A 5 15.77 3.70 43.68
C GLU A 5 16.79 4.54 42.89
N ARG A 6 18.08 4.31 43.15
CA ARG A 6 19.19 4.98 42.44
C ARG A 6 19.26 4.57 40.97
N MET A 7 19.04 3.29 40.69
CA MET A 7 18.99 2.73 39.33
C MET A 7 17.80 3.30 38.55
N THR A 8 16.64 3.37 39.21
CA THR A 8 15.40 3.93 38.65
C THR A 8 15.56 5.42 38.34
N LEU A 9 16.12 6.19 39.28
CA LEU A 9 16.38 7.63 39.07
C LEU A 9 17.42 7.89 37.98
N ARG A 10 18.41 7.00 37.83
CA ARG A 10 19.39 7.08 36.74
C ARG A 10 18.73 6.81 35.39
N ALA A 11 17.91 5.76 35.29
CA ALA A 11 17.14 5.46 34.08
C ALA A 11 16.18 6.61 33.70
N VAL A 12 15.49 7.21 34.67
CA VAL A 12 14.60 8.36 34.46
C VAL A 12 15.37 9.59 33.97
N ARG A 13 16.57 9.86 34.52
CA ARG A 13 17.43 10.96 34.06
C ARG A 13 17.99 10.72 32.66
N ASP A 14 18.39 9.49 32.35
CA ASP A 14 18.91 9.12 31.04
C ASP A 14 17.79 9.20 29.99
N GLU A 15 16.59 8.75 30.32
CA GLU A 15 15.40 8.93 29.47
C GLU A 15 15.05 10.41 29.28
N MET A 16 15.08 11.23 30.33
CA MET A 16 14.88 12.68 30.21
C MET A 16 15.94 13.34 29.32
N ARG A 17 17.20 12.92 29.43
CA ARG A 17 18.30 13.45 28.62
C ARG A 17 18.16 13.04 27.15
N LEU A 18 17.75 11.80 26.88
CA LEU A 18 17.39 11.29 25.56
C LEU A 18 16.16 12.01 24.98
N ARG A 19 15.15 12.32 25.81
CA ARG A 19 13.99 13.14 25.41
C ARG A 19 14.44 14.54 25.05
N LYS A 20 15.31 15.19 25.84
CA LYS A 20 15.77 16.57 25.59
C LYS A 20 16.63 16.67 24.32
N THR A 21 17.56 15.75 24.11
CA THR A 21 18.37 15.68 22.87
C THR A 21 17.57 15.20 21.67
N GLY A 22 16.67 14.23 21.85
CA GLY A 22 15.78 13.70 20.82
C GLY A 22 14.73 14.70 20.33
N ILE A 23 14.17 15.50 21.24
CA ILE A 23 13.22 16.58 20.94
C ILE A 23 13.93 17.70 20.18
N ALA A 24 15.14 18.12 20.59
CA ALA A 24 15.88 19.18 19.89
C ALA A 24 16.38 18.77 18.50
N ARG A 25 16.89 17.53 18.31
CA ARG A 25 17.42 17.05 17.01
C ARG A 25 16.38 16.43 16.08
N PHE A 26 15.31 15.82 16.59
CA PHE A 26 14.41 14.96 15.79
C PHE A 26 12.93 15.34 15.91
N ASN A 27 12.64 16.62 16.16
CA ASN A 27 11.34 17.18 16.58
C ASN A 27 10.10 16.90 15.68
N LYS A 28 10.21 16.05 14.65
CA LYS A 28 9.06 15.44 13.94
C LYS A 28 9.18 13.93 13.71
N ARG A 29 10.39 13.36 13.59
CA ARG A 29 10.58 11.93 13.26
C ARG A 29 10.39 11.01 14.46
N TRP A 30 10.91 11.38 15.64
CA TRP A 30 10.91 10.49 16.81
C TRP A 30 9.54 10.38 17.48
N ARG A 31 8.84 11.53 17.64
CA ARG A 31 7.42 11.56 18.06
C ARG A 31 6.55 10.71 17.14
N SER A 32 6.75 10.78 15.82
CA SER A 32 6.01 9.95 14.86
C SER A 32 6.36 8.46 14.90
N TRP A 33 7.51 8.05 15.43
CA TRP A 33 7.93 6.64 15.38
C TRP A 33 7.49 5.86 16.63
N ALA A 34 7.57 6.48 17.81
CA ALA A 34 7.14 5.86 19.07
C ALA A 34 5.64 6.06 19.33
N GLN A 35 5.06 7.24 19.06
CA GLN A 35 3.63 7.48 19.34
C GLN A 35 2.69 6.92 18.25
N ASN A 36 3.10 6.79 16.98
CA ASN A 36 2.21 6.24 15.94
C ASN A 36 2.06 4.71 15.97
N ARG A 37 2.77 3.96 16.83
CA ARG A 37 2.50 2.53 16.94
C ARG A 37 1.19 2.23 17.65
N VAL A 38 0.68 3.18 18.44
CA VAL A 38 -0.64 3.12 19.04
C VAL A 38 -1.41 4.32 18.50
N ARG A 39 -2.06 4.16 17.34
CA ARG A 39 -3.15 5.08 17.01
C ARG A 39 -4.11 5.02 18.19
N GLN A 40 -4.40 6.16 18.82
CA GLN A 40 -5.49 6.23 19.80
C GLN A 40 -6.76 5.78 19.07
N PHE A 41 -7.22 4.58 19.42
CA PHE A 41 -8.38 3.96 18.82
C PHE A 41 -9.63 4.62 19.39
N ARG A 42 -10.67 4.74 18.56
CA ARG A 42 -12.03 5.02 19.04
C ARG A 42 -12.72 3.75 19.56
N LEU A 43 -11.99 2.88 20.25
CA LEU A 43 -12.57 1.78 21.02
C LEU A 43 -12.09 1.98 22.45
N PRO A 44 -12.94 2.50 23.36
CA PRO A 44 -12.54 2.92 24.70
C PRO A 44 -12.39 1.72 25.64
N LEU A 45 -11.54 0.74 25.28
CA LEU A 45 -11.42 -0.52 26.02
C LEU A 45 -9.95 -0.92 26.19
N PRO A 46 -9.47 -1.21 27.42
CA PRO A 46 -8.20 -1.88 27.63
C PRO A 46 -8.29 -3.32 27.12
N VAL A 47 -7.46 -3.67 26.14
CA VAL A 47 -7.48 -4.99 25.50
C VAL A 47 -6.37 -5.86 26.04
N THR A 48 -6.67 -7.09 26.47
CA THR A 48 -5.66 -8.12 26.74
C THR A 48 -5.81 -9.24 25.71
N LEU A 49 -4.73 -9.57 24.99
CA LEU A 49 -4.79 -10.64 24.01
C LEU A 49 -4.92 -11.97 24.76
N THR A 50 -6.08 -12.60 24.68
CA THR A 50 -6.33 -13.96 25.17
C THR A 50 -6.44 -14.92 23.98
N SER A 51 -6.06 -16.17 24.20
CA SER A 51 -6.19 -17.24 23.21
C SER A 51 -7.61 -17.83 23.16
N ASP A 52 -8.42 -17.62 24.19
CA ASP A 52 -9.80 -18.07 24.20
C ASP A 52 -10.70 -17.07 23.50
N THR A 53 -11.00 -17.36 22.23
CA THR A 53 -11.81 -16.48 21.39
C THR A 53 -13.30 -16.62 21.64
N ALA A 54 -13.75 -17.70 22.29
CA ALA A 54 -15.18 -17.94 22.55
C ALA A 54 -15.78 -16.89 23.50
N LEU A 55 -14.95 -16.30 24.37
CA LEU A 55 -15.34 -15.27 25.33
C LEU A 55 -15.43 -13.86 24.73
N MET A 56 -15.06 -13.68 23.47
CA MET A 56 -14.99 -12.35 22.85
C MET A 56 -16.32 -11.96 22.23
N ASP A 57 -16.84 -10.77 22.55
CA ASP A 57 -17.92 -10.15 21.79
C ASP A 57 -17.39 -9.40 20.56
N ALA A 58 -18.28 -8.79 19.76
CA ALA A 58 -17.95 -8.04 18.55
C ALA A 58 -16.96 -6.88 18.80
N ASN A 59 -17.09 -6.19 19.94
CA ASN A 59 -16.22 -5.07 20.30
C ASN A 59 -14.81 -5.56 20.66
N TYR A 60 -14.75 -6.60 21.49
CA TYR A 60 -13.51 -7.12 22.03
C TYR A 60 -12.71 -7.87 20.97
N ILE A 61 -13.35 -8.69 20.12
CA ILE A 61 -12.66 -9.39 19.02
C ILE A 61 -12.03 -8.40 18.04
N THR A 62 -12.75 -7.32 17.70
CA THR A 62 -12.27 -6.25 16.83
C THR A 62 -11.01 -5.60 17.41
N ALA A 63 -11.06 -5.27 18.70
CA ALA A 63 -9.95 -4.65 19.41
C ALA A 63 -8.74 -5.60 19.56
N CYS A 64 -8.99 -6.89 19.79
CA CYS A 64 -7.99 -7.95 19.83
C CYS A 64 -7.28 -8.14 18.49
N VAL A 65 -8.02 -8.24 17.39
CA VAL A 65 -7.47 -8.37 16.02
C VAL A 65 -6.57 -7.19 15.68
N GLN A 66 -7.06 -5.98 15.96
CA GLN A 66 -6.31 -4.75 15.74
C GLN A 66 -5.02 -4.70 16.58
N LYS A 67 -5.11 -5.00 17.88
CA LYS A 67 -3.95 -5.01 18.78
C LYS A 67 -2.94 -6.08 18.38
N ALA A 68 -3.39 -7.30 18.04
CA ALA A 68 -2.53 -8.37 17.55
C ALA A 68 -1.78 -7.96 16.28
N ALA A 69 -2.46 -7.35 15.31
CA ALA A 69 -1.83 -6.83 14.10
C ALA A 69 -0.86 -5.68 14.38
N ALA A 70 -1.19 -4.77 15.31
CA ALA A 70 -0.32 -3.67 15.70
C ALA A 70 0.97 -4.15 16.37
N LEU A 71 0.87 -5.18 17.20
CA LEU A 71 2.00 -5.85 17.86
C LEU A 71 2.73 -6.86 16.98
N ARG A 72 2.30 -7.06 15.73
CA ARG A 72 2.87 -8.05 14.79
C ARG A 72 2.90 -9.46 15.38
N LYS A 73 1.79 -9.88 16.00
CA LYS A 73 1.62 -11.26 16.44
C LYS A 73 1.39 -12.14 15.22
N HIS A 74 2.23 -13.16 15.06
CA HIS A 74 2.20 -14.12 13.94
C HIS A 74 1.76 -15.52 14.39
N ASP A 75 1.09 -15.63 15.54
CA ASP A 75 0.56 -16.89 16.04
C ASP A 75 -0.62 -17.34 15.17
N VAL A 76 -0.38 -18.38 14.37
CA VAL A 76 -1.35 -18.91 13.41
C VAL A 76 -2.59 -19.46 14.11
N LYS A 77 -2.44 -20.12 15.27
CA LYS A 77 -3.58 -20.68 16.02
C LYS A 77 -4.50 -19.56 16.52
N LEU A 78 -3.90 -18.47 17.01
CA LEU A 78 -4.64 -17.29 17.43
C LEU A 78 -5.45 -16.67 16.27
N TRP A 79 -4.84 -16.51 15.10
CA TRP A 79 -5.51 -15.92 13.93
C TRP A 79 -6.62 -16.81 13.37
N PHE A 80 -6.47 -18.13 13.39
CA PHE A 80 -7.57 -19.05 13.07
C PHE A 80 -8.70 -18.97 14.11
N GLY A 81 -8.38 -18.87 15.40
CA GLY A 81 -9.37 -18.62 16.45
C GLY A 81 -10.16 -17.33 16.21
N TYR A 82 -9.47 -16.25 15.86
CA TYR A 82 -10.13 -14.99 15.50
C TYR A 82 -11.02 -15.13 14.27
N SER A 83 -10.55 -15.84 13.24
CA SER A 83 -11.33 -16.08 12.02
C SER A 83 -12.64 -16.79 12.33
N LYS A 84 -12.58 -17.89 13.09
CA LYS A 84 -13.77 -18.62 13.54
C LYS A 84 -14.73 -17.73 14.32
N ARG A 85 -14.23 -17.01 15.33
CA ARG A 85 -15.09 -16.17 16.17
C ARG A 85 -15.73 -15.01 15.41
N ILE A 86 -15.01 -14.40 14.47
CA ILE A 86 -15.56 -13.36 13.61
C ILE A 86 -16.70 -13.91 12.75
N LEU A 87 -16.56 -15.12 12.22
CA LEU A 87 -17.61 -15.74 11.41
C LEU A 87 -18.86 -16.09 12.25
N GLU A 88 -18.70 -16.48 13.51
CA GLU A 88 -19.82 -16.68 14.46
C GLU A 88 -20.57 -15.37 14.73
N LEU A 89 -19.85 -14.25 14.86
CA LEU A 89 -20.41 -12.94 15.21
C LEU A 89 -20.78 -12.08 14.00
N ARG A 90 -20.63 -12.58 12.77
CA ARG A 90 -20.61 -11.74 11.55
C ARG A 90 -21.85 -10.87 11.35
N GLU A 91 -23.01 -11.34 11.79
CA GLU A 91 -24.29 -10.64 11.67
C GLU A 91 -24.42 -9.49 12.69
N GLU A 92 -23.63 -9.50 13.76
CA GLU A 92 -23.60 -8.46 14.80
C GLU A 92 -22.57 -7.35 14.49
N LEU A 93 -21.65 -7.61 13.57
CA LEU A 93 -20.52 -6.72 13.29
C LEU A 93 -20.96 -5.44 12.58
N GLN A 94 -20.65 -4.31 13.19
CA GLN A 94 -20.90 -2.99 12.63
C GLN A 94 -19.88 -2.64 11.53
N PRO A 95 -20.24 -1.75 10.58
CA PRO A 95 -19.34 -1.31 9.50
C PRO A 95 -17.93 -0.89 9.93
N ASP A 96 -17.82 -0.13 11.03
CA ASP A 96 -16.52 0.32 11.55
C ASP A 96 -15.70 -0.84 12.13
N GLN A 97 -16.36 -1.82 12.77
CA GLN A 97 -15.71 -3.03 13.29
C GLN A 97 -15.18 -3.89 12.14
N LEU A 98 -15.99 -4.11 11.10
CA LEU A 98 -15.55 -4.78 9.87
C LEU A 98 -14.34 -4.07 9.26
N GLY A 99 -14.35 -2.74 9.21
CA GLY A 99 -13.21 -1.93 8.77
C GLY A 99 -11.93 -2.23 9.56
N TYR A 100 -12.00 -2.25 10.89
CA TYR A 100 -10.84 -2.54 11.75
C TYR A 100 -10.37 -3.99 11.67
N ILE A 101 -11.29 -4.94 11.57
CA ILE A 101 -11.00 -6.35 11.34
C ILE A 101 -10.21 -6.47 10.03
N MET A 102 -10.75 -5.94 8.92
CA MET A 102 -10.08 -5.99 7.61
C MET A 102 -8.72 -5.30 7.64
N TRP A 103 -8.58 -4.16 8.34
CA TRP A 103 -7.27 -3.54 8.54
C TRP A 103 -6.30 -4.48 9.28
N GLY A 104 -6.76 -5.16 10.33
CA GLY A 104 -5.96 -6.11 11.11
C GLY A 104 -5.43 -7.26 10.26
N TYR A 105 -6.33 -7.91 9.51
CA TYR A 105 -5.98 -8.99 8.58
C TYR A 105 -5.04 -8.53 7.46
N GLY A 106 -5.32 -7.38 6.84
CA GLY A 106 -4.46 -6.80 5.82
C GLY A 106 -3.05 -6.49 6.37
N LYS A 107 -2.97 -6.02 7.62
CA LYS A 107 -1.70 -5.68 8.27
C LYS A 107 -0.91 -6.92 8.70
N SER A 108 -1.56 -7.94 9.25
CA SER A 108 -0.91 -9.21 9.60
C SER A 108 -0.51 -10.00 8.35
N SER A 109 -1.15 -9.73 7.21
CA SER A 109 -1.01 -10.51 5.97
C SER A 109 -1.32 -11.99 6.21
N PHE A 110 -2.28 -12.26 7.11
CA PHE A 110 -2.76 -13.61 7.40
C PHE A 110 -3.70 -14.05 6.29
N LEU A 111 -3.36 -15.15 5.60
CA LEU A 111 -4.08 -15.64 4.43
C LEU A 111 -4.86 -16.91 4.79
N ASP A 112 -6.12 -16.73 5.18
CA ASP A 112 -7.10 -17.81 5.33
C ASP A 112 -8.18 -17.65 4.26
N ALA A 113 -8.06 -18.41 3.18
CA ALA A 113 -8.97 -18.30 2.04
C ALA A 113 -10.42 -18.67 2.39
N SER A 114 -10.65 -19.61 3.32
CA SER A 114 -11.99 -19.95 3.82
C SER A 114 -12.62 -18.76 4.52
N PHE A 115 -11.89 -18.14 5.45
CA PHE A 115 -12.37 -16.96 6.16
C PHE A 115 -12.83 -15.85 5.20
N TYR A 116 -12.01 -15.50 4.21
CA TYR A 116 -12.39 -14.46 3.24
C TYR A 116 -13.60 -14.84 2.39
N ARG A 117 -13.69 -16.10 1.95
CA ARG A 117 -14.83 -16.57 1.16
C ARG A 117 -16.14 -16.46 1.93
N GLU A 118 -16.10 -16.68 3.25
CA GLU A 118 -17.28 -16.66 4.11
C GLU A 118 -17.65 -15.27 4.63
N ILE A 119 -16.67 -14.40 4.96
CA ILE A 119 -16.95 -13.08 5.53
C ILE A 119 -17.26 -12.00 4.47
N LEU A 120 -16.74 -12.14 3.25
CA LEU A 120 -16.89 -11.11 2.21
C LEU A 120 -18.33 -10.90 1.73
N PRO A 121 -19.21 -11.92 1.64
CA PRO A 121 -20.64 -11.71 1.39
C PRO A 121 -21.27 -10.73 2.39
N THR A 122 -21.09 -10.95 3.70
CA THR A 122 -21.58 -10.05 4.76
C THR A 122 -20.99 -8.63 4.63
N ILE A 123 -19.67 -8.53 4.39
CA ILE A 123 -19.01 -7.24 4.18
C ILE A 123 -19.60 -6.49 2.98
N LYS A 124 -19.88 -7.20 1.88
CA LYS A 124 -20.37 -6.62 0.64
C LYS A 124 -21.75 -5.97 0.83
N GLU A 125 -22.62 -6.58 1.62
CA GLU A 125 -23.93 -6.02 1.99
C GLU A 125 -23.79 -4.75 2.84
N GLN A 126 -22.72 -4.65 3.64
CA GLN A 126 -22.46 -3.50 4.50
C GLN A 126 -21.69 -2.37 3.82
N VAL A 127 -21.16 -2.55 2.60
CA VAL A 127 -20.37 -1.52 1.89
C VAL A 127 -21.08 -0.15 1.83
N PRO A 128 -22.39 -0.04 1.53
CA PRO A 128 -23.10 1.25 1.51
C PRO A 128 -23.08 1.99 2.86
N ASN A 129 -22.88 1.27 3.96
CA ASN A 129 -22.83 1.84 5.31
C ASN A 129 -21.40 2.18 5.77
N PHE A 130 -20.39 1.90 4.93
CA PHE A 130 -18.99 2.07 5.33
C PHE A 130 -18.62 3.54 5.42
N GLN A 131 -18.14 3.95 6.59
CA GLN A 131 -17.46 5.23 6.74
C GLN A 131 -16.11 5.22 6.03
N SER A 132 -15.53 6.40 5.87
CA SER A 132 -14.28 6.60 5.14
C SER A 132 -13.15 5.64 5.52
N HIS A 133 -12.96 5.40 6.82
CA HIS A 133 -11.91 4.51 7.29
C HIS A 133 -12.19 3.04 6.97
N ALA A 134 -13.45 2.60 7.07
CA ALA A 134 -13.85 1.22 6.85
C ALA A 134 -13.68 0.85 5.37
N LEU A 135 -14.17 1.70 4.46
CA LEU A 135 -13.99 1.51 3.01
C LEU A 135 -12.51 1.43 2.63
N MET A 136 -11.69 2.36 3.13
CA MET A 136 -10.26 2.32 2.89
C MET A 136 -9.61 1.06 3.42
N SER A 137 -9.98 0.62 4.63
CA SER A 137 -9.38 -0.56 5.27
C SER A 137 -9.73 -1.84 4.55
N LEU A 138 -10.98 -1.99 4.09
CA LEU A 138 -11.41 -3.07 3.22
C LEU A 138 -10.58 -3.10 1.94
N MET A 139 -10.58 -2.01 1.18
CA MET A 139 -9.88 -1.96 -0.11
C MET A 139 -8.37 -2.16 0.03
N TRP A 140 -7.78 -1.59 1.08
CA TRP A 140 -6.36 -1.79 1.39
C TRP A 140 -6.04 -3.23 1.78
N CYS A 141 -6.92 -3.90 2.54
CA CYS A 141 -6.79 -5.31 2.87
C CYS A 141 -6.84 -6.18 1.61
N LEU A 142 -7.92 -6.05 0.81
CA LEU A 142 -8.13 -6.82 -0.42
C LEU A 142 -6.94 -6.68 -1.37
N LYS A 143 -6.43 -5.45 -1.56
CA LYS A 143 -5.22 -5.20 -2.35
C LYS A 143 -4.00 -5.97 -1.82
N ARG A 144 -3.82 -6.03 -0.50
CA ARG A 144 -2.63 -6.67 0.11
C ARG A 144 -2.69 -8.18 0.03
N ILE A 145 -3.86 -8.76 0.25
CA ILE A 145 -4.09 -10.20 0.12
C ILE A 145 -4.35 -10.63 -1.33
N ARG A 146 -4.45 -9.66 -2.25
CA ARG A 146 -4.70 -9.83 -3.68
C ARG A 146 -6.00 -10.57 -3.97
N TRP A 147 -7.03 -10.26 -3.20
CA TRP A 147 -8.36 -10.82 -3.40
C TRP A 147 -9.12 -10.01 -4.44
N HIS A 148 -9.45 -10.65 -5.56
CA HIS A 148 -10.15 -10.04 -6.68
C HIS A 148 -11.63 -10.41 -6.66
N ASP A 149 -12.50 -9.43 -6.44
CA ASP A 149 -13.95 -9.54 -6.62
C ASP A 149 -14.43 -8.32 -7.43
N GLY A 150 -14.79 -8.55 -8.70
CA GLY A 150 -15.21 -7.48 -9.59
C GLY A 150 -16.54 -6.82 -9.19
N ARG A 151 -17.44 -7.54 -8.50
CA ARG A 151 -18.70 -6.98 -8.01
C ARG A 151 -18.45 -6.11 -6.78
N LEU A 152 -17.62 -6.59 -5.85
CA LEU A 152 -17.21 -5.81 -4.67
C LEU A 152 -16.41 -4.57 -5.05
N ASN A 153 -15.49 -4.67 -6.01
CA ASN A 153 -14.74 -3.53 -6.51
C ASN A 153 -15.65 -2.46 -7.14
N ARG A 154 -16.68 -2.87 -7.90
CA ARG A 154 -17.68 -1.93 -8.44
C ARG A 154 -18.51 -1.28 -7.33
N ALA A 155 -18.99 -2.05 -6.37
CA ALA A 155 -19.74 -1.53 -5.22
C ALA A 155 -18.90 -0.53 -4.40
N ALA A 156 -17.63 -0.85 -4.12
CA ALA A 156 -16.72 0.05 -3.42
C ALA A 156 -16.39 1.33 -4.20
N ALA A 157 -16.27 1.24 -5.53
CA ALA A 157 -16.09 2.40 -6.39
C ALA A 157 -17.34 3.30 -6.43
N GLN A 158 -18.52 2.70 -6.55
CA GLN A 158 -19.80 3.43 -6.49
C GLN A 158 -19.97 4.12 -5.14
N HIS A 159 -19.77 3.39 -4.04
CA HIS A 159 -19.84 3.95 -2.69
C HIS A 159 -18.83 5.09 -2.47
N ALA A 160 -17.63 4.99 -3.06
CA ALA A 160 -16.66 6.06 -2.98
C ALA A 160 -17.09 7.34 -3.71
N LEU A 161 -17.90 7.21 -4.77
CA LEU A 161 -18.51 8.35 -5.47
C LEU A 161 -19.65 8.94 -4.65
N ASP A 162 -20.55 8.09 -4.15
CA ASP A 162 -21.74 8.50 -3.40
C ASP A 162 -21.36 9.19 -2.08
N SER A 163 -20.24 8.80 -1.47
CA SER A 163 -19.74 9.34 -0.20
C SER A 163 -18.51 10.25 -0.35
N VAL A 164 -18.21 10.76 -1.55
CA VAL A 164 -16.95 11.47 -1.84
C VAL A 164 -16.67 12.62 -0.88
N GLU A 165 -17.68 13.40 -0.51
CA GLU A 165 -17.55 14.52 0.44
C GLU A 165 -17.13 14.04 1.84
N ALA A 166 -17.76 12.97 2.33
CA ALA A 166 -17.48 12.39 3.64
C ALA A 166 -16.15 11.59 3.67
N LEU A 167 -15.64 11.17 2.51
CA LEU A 167 -14.36 10.49 2.44
C LEU A 167 -13.22 11.42 2.82
N ARG A 168 -12.33 10.97 3.71
CA ARG A 168 -11.06 11.65 3.95
C ARG A 168 -10.23 11.59 2.66
N PRO A 169 -9.60 12.69 2.23
CA PRO A 169 -8.79 12.69 1.01
C PRO A 169 -7.68 11.63 0.96
N SER A 170 -7.02 11.40 2.10
CA SER A 170 -5.99 10.34 2.20
C SER A 170 -6.53 8.92 2.08
N ASP A 171 -7.81 8.71 2.40
CA ASP A 171 -8.50 7.44 2.26
C ASP A 171 -9.00 7.26 0.82
N PHE A 172 -9.52 8.32 0.19
CA PHE A 172 -9.84 8.32 -1.24
C PHE A 172 -8.65 7.90 -2.11
N ILE A 173 -7.45 8.43 -1.83
CA ILE A 173 -6.19 8.02 -2.49
C ILE A 173 -5.95 6.52 -2.36
N LYS A 174 -6.18 5.94 -1.17
CA LYS A 174 -5.90 4.52 -0.93
C LYS A 174 -6.96 3.62 -1.55
N VAL A 175 -8.22 4.02 -1.52
CA VAL A 175 -9.33 3.31 -2.17
C VAL A 175 -9.09 3.26 -3.68
N THR A 176 -8.82 4.39 -4.32
CA THR A 176 -8.59 4.47 -5.77
C THR A 176 -7.33 3.71 -6.20
N ASN A 177 -6.25 3.80 -5.42
CA ASN A 177 -5.05 2.99 -5.64
C ASN A 177 -5.30 1.48 -5.49
N ALA A 178 -6.16 1.08 -4.55
CA ALA A 178 -6.54 -0.32 -4.39
C ALA A 178 -7.43 -0.79 -5.53
N LEU A 179 -8.45 -0.02 -5.93
CA LEU A 179 -9.33 -0.30 -7.06
C LEU A 179 -8.54 -0.49 -8.36
N ALA A 180 -7.57 0.38 -8.65
CA ALA A 180 -6.72 0.24 -9.83
C ALA A 180 -5.88 -1.04 -9.81
N GLN A 181 -5.33 -1.41 -8.65
CA GLN A 181 -4.51 -2.62 -8.50
C GLN A 181 -5.32 -3.91 -8.49
N LEU A 182 -6.53 -3.85 -7.95
CA LEU A 182 -7.51 -4.95 -7.97
C LEU A 182 -8.23 -5.06 -9.32
N GLY A 183 -7.96 -4.14 -10.25
CA GLY A 183 -8.40 -4.24 -11.64
C GLY A 183 -9.82 -3.76 -11.88
N LEU A 184 -10.24 -2.62 -11.33
CA LEU A 184 -11.49 -1.95 -11.73
C LEU A 184 -11.45 -1.64 -13.23
N ARG A 185 -12.32 -2.31 -14.01
CA ARG A 185 -12.37 -2.19 -15.49
C ARG A 185 -13.49 -1.30 -16.01
N ASP A 186 -14.49 -1.00 -15.18
CA ASP A 186 -15.68 -0.24 -15.57
C ASP A 186 -15.30 1.19 -16.03
N PRO A 187 -15.47 1.52 -17.33
CA PRO A 187 -15.09 2.83 -17.86
C PRO A 187 -15.92 3.98 -17.27
N GLY A 188 -17.20 3.75 -16.99
CA GLY A 188 -18.11 4.76 -16.44
C GLY A 188 -17.71 5.15 -15.02
N LEU A 189 -17.42 4.16 -14.17
CA LEU A 189 -16.93 4.41 -12.80
C LEU A 189 -15.55 5.07 -12.80
N ARG A 190 -14.65 4.67 -13.72
CA ARG A 190 -13.32 5.30 -13.84
C ARG A 190 -13.42 6.78 -14.24
N GLU A 191 -14.31 7.11 -15.17
CA GLU A 191 -14.53 8.49 -15.59
C GLU A 191 -15.20 9.29 -14.46
N ALA A 192 -16.20 8.72 -13.79
CA ALA A 192 -16.83 9.36 -12.63
C ALA A 192 -15.84 9.63 -11.49
N LEU A 193 -14.95 8.68 -11.18
CA LEU A 193 -13.89 8.88 -10.20
C LEU A 193 -12.93 9.98 -10.64
N SER A 194 -12.60 10.05 -11.93
CA SER A 194 -11.72 11.09 -12.47
C SER A 194 -12.32 12.49 -12.33
N ARG A 195 -13.62 12.67 -12.59
CA ARG A 195 -14.32 13.96 -12.44
C ARG A 195 -14.23 14.53 -11.03
N VAL A 196 -14.28 13.69 -10.00
CA VAL A 196 -14.21 14.14 -8.59
C VAL A 196 -12.80 14.17 -8.02
N ALA A 197 -11.80 13.63 -8.74
CA ALA A 197 -10.48 13.41 -8.19
C ALA A 197 -9.73 14.70 -7.88
N VAL A 198 -9.68 15.66 -8.80
CA VAL A 198 -8.90 16.90 -8.61
C VAL A 198 -9.40 17.69 -7.41
N PRO A 199 -10.71 18.05 -7.31
CA PRO A 199 -11.23 18.74 -6.13
C PRO A 199 -10.90 18.00 -4.83
N LYS A 200 -11.13 16.68 -4.81
CA LYS A 200 -10.89 15.88 -3.61
C LYS A 200 -9.41 15.83 -3.20
N LEU A 201 -8.52 15.82 -4.18
CA LEU A 201 -7.08 15.80 -3.94
C LEU A 201 -6.57 17.17 -3.47
N GLU A 202 -7.21 18.28 -3.83
CA GLU A 202 -6.83 19.63 -3.37
C GLU A 202 -6.97 19.81 -1.86
N GLU A 203 -7.88 19.08 -1.23
CA GLU A 203 -8.01 19.00 0.23
C GLU A 203 -6.80 18.34 0.93
N THR A 204 -5.88 17.69 0.20
CA THR A 204 -4.75 16.97 0.81
C THR A 204 -3.55 17.85 1.17
N PHE A 205 -2.92 17.53 2.30
CA PHE A 205 -1.56 17.99 2.58
C PHE A 205 -0.55 17.31 1.65
N ALA A 206 0.54 18.01 1.32
CA ALA A 206 1.62 17.50 0.46
C ALA A 206 2.15 16.11 0.86
N GLN A 207 2.28 15.84 2.16
CA GLN A 207 2.77 14.54 2.66
C GLN A 207 1.81 13.37 2.39
N GLN A 208 0.52 13.64 2.22
CA GLN A 208 -0.49 12.64 1.89
C GLN A 208 -0.63 12.51 0.37
N PHE A 209 -0.60 13.63 -0.34
CA PHE A 209 -0.73 13.67 -1.80
C PHE A 209 0.30 12.79 -2.54
N ARG A 210 1.52 12.67 -2.02
CA ARG A 210 2.58 11.84 -2.64
C ARG A 210 2.16 10.38 -2.89
N ASP A 211 1.17 9.85 -2.16
CA ASP A 211 0.63 8.51 -2.38
C ASP A 211 -0.39 8.43 -3.53
N ALA A 212 -0.90 9.57 -4.02
CA ALA A 212 -1.78 9.65 -5.19
C ALA A 212 -1.04 9.36 -6.51
N VAL A 213 0.28 9.60 -6.53
CA VAL A 213 1.14 9.24 -7.66
C VAL A 213 1.52 7.77 -7.54
N ASN A 214 0.76 6.92 -8.23
CA ASN A 214 0.96 5.49 -8.29
C ASN A 214 0.94 5.02 -9.75
N PRO A 215 1.93 4.24 -10.20
CA PRO A 215 2.05 3.89 -11.62
C PRO A 215 0.86 3.07 -12.13
N VAL A 216 0.31 2.17 -11.30
CA VAL A 216 -0.85 1.35 -11.69
C VAL A 216 -2.11 2.21 -11.81
N THR A 217 -2.34 3.12 -10.85
CA THR A 217 -3.50 4.01 -10.86
C THR A 217 -3.44 5.01 -12.01
N ILE A 218 -2.26 5.57 -12.28
CA ILE A 218 -2.00 6.45 -13.42
C ILE A 218 -2.18 5.73 -14.75
N GLY A 219 -1.75 4.46 -14.84
CA GLY A 219 -1.90 3.68 -16.08
C GLY A 219 -3.32 3.19 -16.33
N ARG A 220 -4.10 2.91 -15.28
CA ARG A 220 -5.33 2.11 -15.40
C ARG A 220 -6.61 2.78 -14.95
N LEU A 221 -6.56 3.83 -14.13
CA LEU A 221 -7.77 4.40 -13.51
C LEU A 221 -8.07 5.81 -14.02
N TRP A 222 -7.13 6.74 -13.85
CA TRP A 222 -7.34 8.16 -14.12
C TRP A 222 -7.47 8.50 -15.60
N ASN A 223 -8.29 9.50 -15.94
CA ASN A 223 -8.28 10.14 -17.26
C ASN A 223 -7.00 10.99 -17.47
N ASP A 224 -6.85 11.56 -18.67
CA ASP A 224 -5.62 12.26 -19.07
C ASP A 224 -5.36 13.51 -18.23
N GLU A 225 -6.42 14.27 -17.90
CA GLU A 225 -6.35 15.50 -17.12
C GLU A 225 -5.90 15.26 -15.68
N VAL A 226 -6.53 14.31 -14.98
CA VAL A 226 -6.16 13.94 -13.61
C VAL A 226 -4.71 13.43 -13.60
N THR A 227 -4.31 12.67 -14.61
CA THR A 227 -2.95 12.15 -14.70
C THR A 227 -1.92 13.27 -14.87
N ALA A 228 -2.18 14.23 -15.76
CA ALA A 228 -1.32 15.40 -15.93
C ALA A 228 -1.23 16.22 -14.62
N TYR A 229 -2.37 16.48 -13.98
CA TYR A 229 -2.45 17.17 -12.69
C TYR A 229 -1.59 16.49 -11.62
N LEU A 230 -1.70 15.17 -11.46
CA LEU A 230 -0.96 14.41 -10.47
C LEU A 230 0.55 14.56 -10.65
N LEU A 231 1.04 14.43 -11.89
CA LEU A 231 2.46 14.53 -12.20
C LEU A 231 2.97 15.98 -12.05
N GLU A 232 2.19 16.97 -12.43
CA GLU A 232 2.52 18.39 -12.25
C GLU A 232 2.60 18.79 -10.78
N ARG A 233 1.59 18.40 -9.99
CA ARG A 233 1.54 18.72 -8.56
C ARG A 233 2.64 18.00 -7.79
N PHE A 234 2.94 16.74 -8.11
CA PHE A 234 4.02 16.01 -7.45
C PHE A 234 5.37 16.71 -7.58
N ARG A 235 5.71 17.23 -8.77
CA ARG A 235 6.92 18.04 -8.97
C ARG A 235 6.97 19.21 -8.01
N LYS A 236 5.85 19.91 -7.76
CA LYS A 236 5.83 21.07 -6.86
C LYS A 236 6.05 20.70 -5.39
N ILE A 237 5.69 19.48 -5.00
CA ILE A 237 5.73 19.04 -3.59
C ILE A 237 6.78 17.97 -3.26
N PHE A 238 7.62 17.60 -4.24
CA PHE A 238 8.54 16.47 -4.16
C PHE A 238 9.52 16.52 -2.98
N ILE A 239 9.76 17.70 -2.41
CA ILE A 239 10.59 17.88 -1.21
C ILE A 239 10.05 17.11 0.01
N THR A 240 8.76 16.76 0.01
CA THR A 240 8.10 15.96 1.05
C THR A 240 8.16 14.45 0.78
N ALA A 241 8.70 14.05 -0.37
CA ALA A 241 8.77 12.66 -0.81
C ALA A 241 9.89 11.89 -0.09
N ARG A 242 9.61 10.63 0.22
CA ARG A 242 10.63 9.62 0.58
C ARG A 242 11.06 8.85 -0.68
N PRO A 243 12.20 8.13 -0.68
CA PRO A 243 12.71 7.43 -1.86
C PRO A 243 11.65 6.60 -2.62
N MET A 244 10.84 5.81 -1.92
CA MET A 244 9.75 5.02 -2.53
C MET A 244 8.73 5.87 -3.31
N HIS A 245 8.45 7.10 -2.89
CA HIS A 245 7.51 7.97 -3.63
C HIS A 245 8.17 8.58 -4.86
N LEU A 246 9.47 8.89 -4.81
CA LEU A 246 10.23 9.34 -5.98
C LEU A 246 10.32 8.23 -7.03
N LEU A 247 10.51 6.98 -6.59
CA LEU A 247 10.50 5.81 -7.46
C LEU A 247 9.13 5.65 -8.14
N LYS A 248 8.04 5.65 -7.37
CA LYS A 248 6.68 5.58 -7.94
C LYS A 248 6.37 6.72 -8.90
N ALA A 249 6.85 7.93 -8.62
CA ALA A 249 6.65 9.07 -9.50
C ALA A 249 7.43 8.93 -10.81
N TYR A 250 8.66 8.42 -10.75
CA TYR A 250 9.41 8.07 -11.94
C TYR A 250 8.74 6.95 -12.75
N GLU A 251 8.33 5.84 -12.10
CA GLU A 251 7.59 4.74 -12.74
C GLU A 251 6.31 5.25 -13.40
N SER A 252 5.58 6.15 -12.74
CA SER A 252 4.36 6.76 -13.29
C SER A 252 4.65 7.61 -14.52
N ALA A 253 5.75 8.36 -14.53
CA ALA A 253 6.18 9.11 -15.70
C ALA A 253 6.58 8.20 -16.86
N VAL A 254 7.23 7.06 -16.59
CA VAL A 254 7.53 6.03 -17.61
C VAL A 254 6.24 5.44 -18.19
N VAL A 255 5.27 5.09 -17.33
CA VAL A 255 3.94 4.63 -17.77
C VAL A 255 3.29 5.66 -18.69
N CYS A 256 3.29 6.95 -18.32
CA CYS A 256 2.74 8.00 -19.18
C CYS A 256 3.50 8.12 -20.50
N ARG A 257 4.83 8.06 -20.52
CA ARG A 257 5.60 8.17 -21.77
C ARG A 257 5.31 7.05 -22.75
N ILE A 258 5.08 5.83 -22.24
CA ILE A 258 4.92 4.63 -23.06
C ILE A 258 3.45 4.41 -23.42
N GLN A 259 2.57 4.40 -22.42
CA GLN A 259 1.17 4.01 -22.58
C GLN A 259 0.24 5.19 -22.86
N ARG A 260 0.65 6.43 -22.51
CA ARG A 260 -0.19 7.63 -22.60
C ARG A 260 0.61 8.85 -23.11
N PRO A 261 1.26 8.76 -24.29
CA PRO A 261 2.18 9.78 -24.77
C PRO A 261 1.52 11.17 -24.90
N GLN A 262 0.21 11.24 -25.11
CA GLN A 262 -0.56 12.48 -25.10
C GLN A 262 -0.52 13.19 -23.74
N VAL A 263 -0.64 12.46 -22.62
CA VAL A 263 -0.52 13.02 -21.27
C VAL A 263 0.89 13.53 -21.04
N TRP A 264 1.90 12.79 -21.49
CA TRP A 264 3.28 13.25 -21.41
C TRP A 264 3.47 14.59 -22.14
N ARG A 265 2.84 14.77 -23.31
CA ARG A 265 2.88 16.04 -24.06
C ARG A 265 2.23 17.19 -23.29
N MET A 266 1.14 16.94 -22.55
CA MET A 266 0.45 17.95 -21.72
C MET A 266 1.32 18.50 -20.57
N LEU A 267 2.35 17.75 -20.12
CA LEU A 267 3.21 18.21 -19.04
C LEU A 267 4.06 19.43 -19.47
N SER A 268 4.27 20.34 -18.53
CA SER A 268 5.19 21.46 -18.64
C SER A 268 6.64 21.00 -18.88
N LYS A 269 7.45 21.88 -19.48
CA LYS A 269 8.88 21.64 -19.69
C LYS A 269 9.60 21.35 -18.36
N ASP A 270 9.20 22.02 -17.28
CA ASP A 270 9.77 21.82 -15.95
C ASP A 270 9.45 20.44 -15.38
N SER A 271 8.21 19.97 -15.55
CA SER A 271 7.79 18.63 -15.14
C SER A 271 8.48 17.55 -15.94
N LYS A 272 8.56 17.68 -17.27
CA LYS A 272 9.35 16.77 -18.11
C LYS A 272 10.81 16.71 -17.65
N SER A 273 11.43 17.87 -17.45
CA SER A 273 12.82 17.98 -16.99
C SER A 273 13.03 17.38 -15.59
N PHE A 274 12.06 17.55 -14.68
CA PHE A 274 12.10 16.94 -13.37
C PHE A 274 12.13 15.41 -13.44
N TYR A 275 11.23 14.80 -14.21
CA TYR A 275 11.19 13.35 -14.36
C TYR A 275 12.40 12.78 -15.13
N VAL A 276 12.94 13.53 -16.09
CA VAL A 276 14.22 13.18 -16.73
C VAL A 276 15.35 13.18 -15.71
N ARG A 277 15.45 14.21 -14.84
CA ARG A 277 16.46 14.21 -13.76
C ARG A 277 16.25 13.07 -12.76
N LEU A 278 15.01 12.69 -12.45
CA LEU A 278 14.73 11.53 -11.59
C LEU A 278 15.28 10.23 -12.19
N SER A 279 15.24 10.07 -13.52
CA SER A 279 15.76 8.88 -14.23
C SER A 279 17.27 8.68 -14.06
N GLN A 280 18.00 9.75 -13.72
CA GLN A 280 19.45 9.73 -13.52
C GLN A 280 19.83 9.60 -12.05
N ARG A 281 18.86 9.64 -11.12
CA ARG A 281 19.13 9.59 -9.69
C ARG A 281 19.25 8.16 -9.20
N HIS A 282 20.21 7.94 -8.31
CA HIS A 282 20.21 6.80 -7.43
C HIS A 282 19.13 6.98 -6.35
N ILE A 283 18.00 6.30 -6.51
CA ILE A 283 16.93 6.29 -5.51
C ILE A 283 17.14 5.08 -4.60
N ALA A 284 17.30 5.32 -3.30
CA ALA A 284 17.48 4.25 -2.34
C ALA A 284 16.24 3.34 -2.31
N ASP A 285 16.48 2.04 -2.42
CA ASP A 285 15.48 0.99 -2.25
C ASP A 285 16.12 -0.15 -1.45
N LYS A 286 15.33 -1.03 -0.85
CA LYS A 286 15.78 -2.10 0.05
C LYS A 286 16.68 -3.15 -0.62
N GLY A 287 16.94 -3.02 -1.92
CA GLY A 287 17.61 -4.03 -2.73
C GLY A 287 16.63 -5.13 -3.12
N LYS A 288 16.80 -5.67 -4.32
CA LYS A 288 16.17 -6.92 -4.74
C LYS A 288 17.27 -7.97 -4.71
N GLU A 289 17.07 -9.03 -3.95
CA GLU A 289 17.95 -10.19 -4.00
C GLU A 289 17.41 -11.14 -5.07
N PRO A 290 18.24 -11.60 -6.02
CA PRO A 290 17.80 -12.56 -7.02
C PRO A 290 17.33 -13.86 -6.36
N SER A 291 16.14 -14.33 -6.77
CA SER A 291 15.58 -15.60 -6.28
C SER A 291 16.23 -16.80 -6.97
N GLN A 292 15.96 -18.02 -6.50
CA GLN A 292 16.42 -19.25 -7.16
C GLN A 292 16.05 -19.26 -8.66
N LEU A 293 14.82 -18.89 -9.01
CA LEU A 293 14.38 -18.77 -10.40
C LEU A 293 15.24 -17.79 -11.25
N HIS A 294 15.76 -16.70 -10.67
CA HIS A 294 16.66 -15.80 -11.40
C HIS A 294 17.97 -16.51 -11.75
N TRP A 295 18.50 -17.30 -10.81
CA TRP A 295 19.71 -18.10 -11.02
C TRP A 295 19.51 -19.24 -12.01
N ASP A 296 18.34 -19.87 -12.01
CA ASP A 296 18.01 -20.94 -12.96
C ASP A 296 17.96 -20.39 -14.39
N VAL A 297 17.31 -19.23 -14.59
CA VAL A 297 17.30 -18.53 -15.90
C VAL A 297 18.71 -18.11 -16.32
N SER A 298 19.52 -17.60 -15.38
CA SER A 298 20.91 -17.23 -15.66
C SER A 298 21.76 -18.43 -16.11
N ARG A 299 21.62 -19.59 -15.46
CA ARG A 299 22.32 -20.82 -15.88
C ARG A 299 21.93 -21.24 -17.29
N LEU A 300 20.64 -21.25 -17.60
CA LEU A 300 20.15 -21.58 -18.93
C LEU A 300 20.71 -20.62 -20.01
N LEU A 301 20.78 -19.33 -19.72
CA LEU A 301 21.41 -18.37 -20.63
C LEU A 301 22.91 -18.66 -20.83
N ALA A 302 23.62 -19.02 -19.76
CA ALA A 302 25.04 -19.40 -19.86
C ALA A 302 25.24 -20.68 -20.69
N ASP A 303 24.38 -21.69 -20.50
CA ASP A 303 24.41 -22.94 -21.26
C ASP A 303 24.13 -22.71 -22.76
N LEU A 304 23.32 -21.69 -23.09
CA LEU A 304 23.08 -21.23 -24.46
C LEU A 304 24.21 -20.36 -25.03
N GLY A 305 25.27 -20.09 -24.26
CA GLY A 305 26.38 -19.24 -24.68
C GLY A 305 26.07 -17.74 -24.68
N GLU A 306 24.99 -17.30 -24.03
CA GLU A 306 24.61 -15.89 -23.96
C GLU A 306 25.34 -15.18 -22.80
N ALA A 307 26.21 -14.23 -23.14
CA ALA A 307 26.85 -13.35 -22.16
C ALA A 307 25.80 -12.45 -21.49
N HIS A 308 25.79 -12.40 -20.16
CA HIS A 308 24.79 -11.64 -19.42
C HIS A 308 25.29 -11.20 -18.04
N ARG A 309 24.66 -10.14 -17.54
CA ARG A 309 24.84 -9.61 -16.19
C ARG A 309 23.57 -9.79 -15.37
N ASN A 310 23.71 -10.45 -14.24
CA ASN A 310 22.63 -10.56 -13.27
C ASN A 310 22.49 -9.30 -12.44
N SER A 311 21.24 -8.89 -12.20
CA SER A 311 20.82 -8.19 -11.00
C SER A 311 21.61 -6.90 -10.74
N PHE A 312 21.35 -5.89 -11.57
CA PHE A 312 22.03 -4.60 -11.50
C PHE A 312 21.07 -3.42 -11.60
N ARG A 313 21.52 -2.27 -11.09
CA ARG A 313 20.76 -1.03 -11.18
C ARG A 313 20.97 -0.37 -12.54
N TRP A 314 19.88 0.07 -13.16
CA TRP A 314 19.89 0.98 -14.30
C TRP A 314 19.09 2.23 -13.94
N GLY A 315 19.80 3.31 -13.62
CA GLY A 315 19.21 4.51 -13.04
C GLY A 315 18.51 4.17 -11.71
N PRO A 316 17.22 4.52 -11.54
CA PRO A 316 16.46 4.17 -10.34
C PRO A 316 15.84 2.76 -10.38
N LEU A 317 15.89 2.05 -11.52
CA LEU A 317 15.28 0.73 -11.69
C LEU A 317 16.30 -0.39 -11.46
N TYR A 318 15.76 -1.57 -11.19
CA TYR A 318 16.52 -2.81 -11.11
C TYR A 318 16.26 -3.67 -12.35
N ILE A 319 17.32 -4.16 -12.96
CA ILE A 319 17.26 -5.11 -14.07
C ILE A 319 17.61 -6.48 -13.51
N ASP A 320 16.72 -7.46 -13.72
CA ASP A 320 16.90 -8.82 -13.23
C ASP A 320 18.05 -9.52 -13.94
N ILE A 321 18.05 -9.52 -15.28
CA ILE A 321 19.16 -10.00 -16.11
C ILE A 321 19.28 -9.12 -17.35
N GLY A 322 20.47 -8.61 -17.65
CA GLY A 322 20.76 -7.85 -18.87
C GLY A 322 21.70 -8.64 -19.78
N LEU A 323 21.32 -8.84 -21.04
CA LEU A 323 22.15 -9.54 -22.02
C LEU A 323 23.22 -8.58 -22.57
N GLU A 324 24.45 -9.05 -22.60
CA GLU A 324 25.60 -8.31 -23.14
C GLU A 324 25.75 -8.68 -24.61
N GLN A 325 25.41 -7.76 -25.52
CA GLN A 325 25.75 -7.95 -26.93
C GLN A 325 27.19 -7.47 -27.17
N ILE A 326 27.95 -8.28 -27.89
CA ILE A 326 29.39 -8.07 -28.11
C ILE A 326 29.63 -6.95 -29.13
N GLU A 327 28.75 -6.70 -30.11
CA GLU A 327 28.98 -5.68 -31.13
C GLU A 327 27.71 -4.95 -31.61
N VAL A 328 27.83 -3.62 -31.60
CA VAL A 328 27.13 -2.55 -32.36
C VAL A 328 25.60 -2.39 -32.18
N ASP A 329 25.25 -1.21 -31.68
CA ASP A 329 23.92 -0.55 -31.65
C ASP A 329 22.97 -0.87 -30.47
N GLU A 330 23.37 -0.35 -29.30
CA GLU A 330 22.61 0.27 -28.19
C GLU A 330 21.31 -0.35 -27.62
N ARG A 331 20.77 -1.45 -28.14
CA ARG A 331 19.58 -2.10 -27.57
C ARG A 331 19.97 -3.20 -26.59
N ARG A 332 20.26 -2.80 -25.35
CA ARG A 332 20.42 -3.74 -24.25
C ARG A 332 19.11 -4.52 -24.04
N ARG A 333 19.12 -5.82 -24.36
CA ARG A 333 18.01 -6.74 -24.08
C ARG A 333 18.03 -7.05 -22.59
N CYS A 334 16.86 -6.98 -21.96
CA CYS A 334 16.69 -7.30 -20.54
C CYS A 334 15.69 -8.46 -20.43
N VAL A 335 16.02 -9.43 -19.59
CA VAL A 335 15.10 -10.51 -19.19
C VAL A 335 14.58 -10.16 -17.80
N MET A 336 13.25 -10.03 -17.68
CA MET A 336 12.55 -9.83 -16.40
C MET A 336 12.08 -11.17 -15.89
N VAL A 337 12.37 -11.47 -14.63
CA VAL A 337 12.06 -12.77 -14.02
C VAL A 337 10.97 -12.56 -12.98
N ASP A 338 9.75 -12.90 -13.39
CA ASP A 338 8.55 -12.73 -12.59
C ASP A 338 8.13 -14.05 -11.93
N GLY A 339 8.06 -14.04 -10.60
CA GLY A 339 7.60 -15.19 -9.84
C GLY A 339 6.07 -15.30 -9.84
N PRO A 340 5.50 -16.37 -9.26
CA PRO A 340 4.05 -16.51 -9.07
C PRO A 340 3.41 -15.32 -8.34
N SER A 341 4.18 -14.64 -7.48
CA SER A 341 3.78 -13.43 -6.77
C SER A 341 4.00 -12.13 -7.57
N SER A 342 4.51 -12.16 -8.79
CA SER A 342 4.53 -10.99 -9.69
C SER A 342 3.22 -10.84 -10.45
N PHE A 343 2.50 -11.95 -10.67
CA PHE A 343 1.24 -11.94 -11.36
C PHE A 343 0.11 -11.53 -10.39
N PHE A 344 -0.68 -10.55 -10.81
CA PHE A 344 -2.03 -10.39 -10.28
C PHE A 344 -2.81 -11.56 -10.85
N TYR A 345 -3.03 -12.61 -10.06
CA TYR A 345 -3.93 -13.67 -10.47
C TYR A 345 -5.27 -13.01 -10.79
N CYS A 346 -5.57 -12.84 -12.08
CA CYS A 346 -6.95 -12.93 -12.56
C CYS A 346 -7.35 -14.38 -12.32
N GLY A 347 -7.58 -14.72 -11.05
CA GLY A 347 -8.29 -15.92 -10.71
C GLY A 347 -9.66 -15.76 -11.33
N ALA A 348 -9.85 -16.37 -12.49
CA ALA A 348 -11.11 -17.01 -12.79
C ALA A 348 -11.34 -18.08 -11.71
N LEU A 349 -11.64 -17.64 -10.48
CA LEU A 349 -12.35 -18.45 -9.51
C LEU A 349 -13.81 -18.20 -9.88
N GLY A 350 -14.43 -19.25 -10.42
CA GLY A 350 -15.63 -19.23 -11.23
C GLY A 350 -16.80 -18.40 -10.70
N THR A 351 -17.60 -17.94 -11.68
CA THR A 351 -19.00 -17.49 -11.64
C THR A 351 -19.36 -16.20 -10.90
#